data_AF-A0A7S3MY54-F1
#
_entry.id   AF-A0A7S3MY54-F1
#
_cell.length_a   1.000
_cell.length_b   1.000
_cell.length_c   1.000
_cell.angle_alpha   90.00
_cell.angle_beta   90.00
_cell.angle_gamma   90.00
#
_symmetry.space_group_name_H-M   'P 1'
#
loop_
_entity.id
_entity.type
_entity.pdbx_description
1 polymer ?
#
loop_
_entity_poly.entity_id
_entity_poly.type
_entity_poly.pdbx_seq_one_letter_code
_entity_poly.pdbx_strand_id
1 'polypeptide(L)'
;EDAADFNPASTAQMQQMLFGPFEKKEQKQKREKQAKRTGGSDPFEAEYQNQEVELFRVENTSGFIKEGGTRPLKYRQMPIRGFGLEPISYTKSGMPAADALVIKALAGDDPENGKYGKAYEQFVSRGKEQEGINISIALDNWLQFKHIQKLLSTYIKPLQGQIDPQGRIHCSMNLNTETGRISCKKPNLQNQPALDKDRYKVRKAFVAEKGMKLLVADYGQLELRIMAHMTKCKSMIEAFKLGGDFHSRTALG
;
A
#
# COMPACT_ATOMS: atom_id res chain seq x y z
N GLU A 1 19.69 -9.35 -14.37
CA GLU A 1 18.96 -10.56 -14.83
C GLU A 1 17.89 -10.99 -13.83
N ASP A 2 18.15 -10.96 -12.51
CA ASP A 2 17.19 -11.41 -11.49
C ASP A 2 15.98 -10.48 -11.22
N ALA A 3 16.07 -9.21 -11.61
CA ALA A 3 14.99 -8.24 -11.40
C ALA A 3 13.69 -8.59 -12.12
N ALA A 4 13.74 -9.41 -13.18
CA ALA A 4 12.55 -9.85 -13.92
C ALA A 4 11.61 -10.72 -13.08
N ASP A 5 12.15 -11.48 -12.13
CA ASP A 5 11.37 -12.38 -11.27
C ASP A 5 10.95 -11.70 -9.94
N PHE A 6 11.33 -10.43 -9.74
CA PHE A 6 10.87 -9.64 -8.60
C PHE A 6 9.40 -9.29 -8.74
N ASN A 7 8.64 -9.55 -7.68
CA ASN A 7 7.21 -9.23 -7.64
C ASN A 7 6.99 -7.95 -6.81
N PRO A 8 6.86 -6.78 -7.46
CA PRO A 8 6.61 -5.51 -6.76
C PRO A 8 5.24 -5.47 -6.05
N ALA A 9 4.34 -6.42 -6.30
CA ALA A 9 3.08 -6.55 -5.55
C ALA A 9 3.25 -7.37 -4.26
N SER A 10 4.36 -8.10 -4.08
CA SER A 10 4.63 -8.87 -2.88
C SER A 10 5.06 -7.97 -1.73
N THR A 11 4.21 -7.89 -0.69
CA THR A 11 4.52 -7.07 0.50
C THR A 11 5.78 -7.55 1.22
N ALA A 12 6.01 -8.87 1.28
CA ALA A 12 7.18 -9.44 1.94
C ALA A 12 8.48 -9.12 1.18
N GLN A 13 8.48 -9.24 -0.15
CA GLN A 13 9.65 -8.90 -0.97
C GLN A 13 9.97 -7.40 -0.88
N MET A 14 8.95 -6.55 -0.89
CA MET A 14 9.13 -5.11 -0.70
C MET A 14 9.64 -4.75 0.70
N GLN A 15 9.11 -5.40 1.75
CA GLN A 15 9.63 -5.21 3.11
C GLN A 15 11.10 -5.59 3.21
N GLN A 16 11.50 -6.73 2.64
CA GLN A 16 12.90 -7.14 2.59
C GLN A 16 13.74 -6.14 1.79
N MET A 17 13.31 -5.78 0.59
CA MET A 17 14.06 -4.88 -0.29
C MET A 17 14.28 -3.51 0.35
N LEU A 18 13.28 -2.96 1.04
CA LEU A 18 13.39 -1.63 1.63
C LEU A 18 14.15 -1.64 2.93
N PHE A 19 13.79 -2.54 3.84
CA PHE A 19 14.21 -2.45 5.25
C PHE A 19 15.23 -3.51 5.64
N GLY A 20 15.49 -4.52 4.80
CA GLY A 20 16.47 -5.55 5.09
C GLY A 20 17.89 -4.95 5.23
N PRO A 21 18.70 -5.40 6.22
CA PRO A 21 18.38 -6.33 7.29
C PRO A 21 17.46 -5.70 8.36
N PHE A 22 16.37 -6.38 8.75
CA PHE A 22 15.56 -5.97 9.89
C PHE A 22 15.20 -7.15 10.80
N GLU A 23 15.33 -6.97 12.10
CA GLU A 23 14.98 -7.99 13.08
C GLU A 23 13.47 -7.97 13.38
N LYS A 24 12.85 -9.15 13.44
CA LYS A 24 11.49 -9.29 13.97
C LYS A 24 11.47 -8.85 15.44
N LYS A 25 10.39 -8.17 15.87
CA LYS A 25 10.22 -7.69 17.25
C LYS A 25 10.46 -8.78 18.31
N GLU A 26 10.04 -10.01 18.05
CA GLU A 26 10.27 -11.17 18.92
C GLU A 26 11.74 -11.62 18.97
N GLN A 27 12.46 -11.51 17.86
CA GLN A 27 13.89 -11.83 17.78
C GLN A 27 14.72 -10.76 18.49
N LYS A 28 14.38 -9.49 18.31
CA LYS A 28 14.97 -8.36 19.04
C LYS A 28 14.79 -8.53 20.56
N GLN A 29 13.58 -8.89 21.02
CA GLN A 29 13.32 -9.16 22.44
C GLN A 29 14.08 -10.38 22.99
N LYS A 30 14.24 -11.45 22.18
CA LYS A 30 15.04 -12.61 22.57
C LYS A 30 16.53 -12.25 22.67
N ARG A 31 17.06 -11.50 21.70
CA ARG A 31 18.45 -11.00 21.68
C ARG A 31 18.72 -10.03 22.84
N GLU A 32 17.82 -9.09 23.12
CA GLU A 32 17.92 -8.19 24.28
C GLU A 32 17.87 -8.95 25.61
N LYS A 33 17.08 -10.03 25.70
CA LYS A 33 17.08 -10.94 26.87
C LYS A 33 18.36 -11.78 26.97
N GLN A 34 18.98 -12.16 25.84
CA GLN A 34 20.24 -12.90 25.79
C GLN A 34 21.44 -12.00 26.12
N ALA A 35 21.52 -10.80 25.55
CA ALA A 35 22.55 -9.81 25.82
C ALA A 35 22.54 -9.30 27.27
N LYS A 36 21.38 -9.31 27.93
CA LYS A 36 21.28 -9.07 29.39
C LYS A 36 21.77 -10.24 30.25
N ARG A 37 21.91 -11.44 29.68
CA ARG A 37 22.39 -12.66 30.37
C ARG A 37 23.88 -12.93 30.14
N THR A 38 24.40 -12.58 28.98
CA THR A 38 25.81 -12.69 28.62
C THR A 38 26.41 -11.28 28.62
N GLY A 39 27.00 -10.87 29.75
CA GLY A 39 27.67 -9.58 29.85
C GLY A 39 28.79 -9.46 28.82
N GLY A 40 28.54 -8.70 27.75
CA GLY A 40 29.47 -8.43 26.66
C GLY A 40 29.65 -9.60 25.69
N SER A 41 29.41 -9.37 24.40
CA SER A 41 29.82 -10.29 23.33
C SER A 41 30.90 -9.63 22.47
N ASP A 42 31.92 -10.41 22.17
CA ASP A 42 33.09 -10.15 21.32
C ASP A 42 32.72 -9.43 20.00
N PRO A 43 33.42 -8.34 19.61
CA PRO A 43 33.19 -7.64 18.34
C PRO A 43 33.30 -8.52 17.10
N PHE A 44 34.03 -9.64 17.16
CA PHE A 44 34.29 -10.51 16.01
C PHE A 44 33.10 -11.43 15.65
N GLU A 45 32.15 -11.70 16.57
CA GLU A 45 30.92 -12.45 16.25
C GLU A 45 29.83 -11.59 15.57
N ALA A 46 29.99 -10.26 15.55
CA ALA A 46 29.02 -9.34 14.97
C ALA A 46 28.93 -9.43 13.43
N GLU A 47 29.93 -10.02 12.78
CA GLU A 47 30.10 -9.99 11.32
C GLU A 47 29.44 -11.19 10.59
N TYR A 48 29.07 -12.26 11.30
CA TYR A 48 28.59 -13.53 10.71
C TYR A 48 27.06 -13.79 10.77
N GLN A 49 26.21 -12.80 11.10
CA GLN A 49 24.75 -12.92 11.22
C GLN A 49 23.94 -12.07 10.20
N ASN A 50 24.52 -11.75 9.03
CA ASN A 50 23.94 -10.82 8.07
C ASN A 50 22.56 -11.28 7.51
N GLN A 51 21.48 -10.83 8.15
CA GLN A 51 20.09 -10.82 7.65
C GLN A 51 19.89 -9.91 6.43
N GLU A 52 20.97 -9.52 5.74
CA GLU A 52 20.92 -8.58 4.62
C GLU A 52 20.24 -9.19 3.40
N VAL A 53 20.28 -10.52 3.25
CA VAL A 53 19.75 -11.26 2.12
C VAL A 53 18.70 -12.29 2.59
N GLU A 54 17.50 -12.24 2.03
CA GLU A 54 16.46 -13.26 2.25
C GLU A 54 16.12 -13.94 0.91
N LEU A 55 15.89 -15.26 0.95
CA LEU A 55 15.54 -16.06 -0.23
C LEU A 55 14.03 -16.14 -0.41
N PHE A 56 13.54 -15.72 -1.57
CA PHE A 56 12.13 -15.86 -1.94
C PHE A 56 11.95 -16.90 -3.04
N ARG A 57 10.98 -17.78 -2.86
CA ARG A 57 10.52 -18.66 -3.94
C ARG A 57 9.69 -17.86 -4.93
N VAL A 58 10.19 -17.72 -6.16
CA VAL A 58 9.55 -16.96 -7.25
C VAL A 58 9.31 -17.85 -8.47
N GLU A 59 8.32 -17.47 -9.29
CA GLU A 59 8.12 -18.08 -10.60
C GLU A 59 9.31 -17.71 -11.49
N ASN A 60 9.80 -18.68 -12.24
CA ASN A 60 10.96 -18.49 -13.11
C ASN A 60 10.50 -17.96 -14.48
N THR A 61 10.31 -16.66 -14.57
CA THR A 61 9.87 -16.00 -15.80
C THR A 61 11.02 -15.69 -16.73
N SER A 62 12.24 -15.58 -16.19
CA SER A 62 13.46 -15.32 -16.95
C SER A 62 14.04 -16.55 -17.66
N GLY A 63 13.43 -17.74 -17.51
CA GLY A 63 13.94 -18.98 -18.10
C GLY A 63 15.25 -19.47 -17.47
N PHE A 64 15.52 -19.10 -16.22
CA PHE A 64 16.72 -19.50 -15.48
C PHE A 64 16.90 -21.02 -15.45
N ILE A 65 18.09 -21.49 -15.81
CA ILE A 65 18.48 -22.90 -15.74
C ILE A 65 19.49 -23.02 -14.59
N LYS A 66 19.20 -23.88 -13.62
CA LYS A 66 20.14 -24.16 -12.51
C LYS A 66 21.42 -24.76 -13.07
N GLU A 67 22.56 -24.41 -12.50
CA GLU A 67 23.86 -25.00 -12.84
C GLU A 67 23.81 -26.53 -12.84
N GLY A 68 24.25 -27.15 -13.94
CA GLY A 68 24.13 -28.60 -14.20
C GLY A 68 22.77 -29.06 -14.73
N GLY A 69 21.81 -28.16 -14.90
CA GLY A 69 20.49 -28.43 -15.46
C GLY A 69 20.43 -28.21 -16.98
N THR A 70 19.49 -28.88 -17.65
CA THR A 70 19.24 -28.73 -19.09
C THR A 70 17.89 -28.07 -19.40
N ARG A 71 17.05 -27.83 -18.39
CA ARG A 71 15.72 -27.22 -18.53
C ARG A 71 15.46 -26.18 -17.44
N PRO A 72 14.73 -25.10 -17.74
CA PRO A 72 14.35 -24.11 -16.75
C PRO A 72 13.40 -24.72 -15.72
N LEU A 73 13.63 -24.41 -14.45
CA LEU A 73 12.72 -24.81 -13.37
C LEU A 73 11.44 -23.99 -13.43
N LYS A 74 10.31 -24.51 -12.94
CA LYS A 74 9.08 -23.72 -12.79
C LYS A 74 9.22 -22.60 -11.74
N TYR A 75 10.00 -22.86 -10.70
CA TYR A 75 10.27 -21.93 -9.61
C TYR A 75 11.77 -21.88 -9.32
N ARG A 76 12.26 -20.73 -8.87
CA ARG A 76 13.63 -20.53 -8.39
C ARG A 76 13.64 -19.80 -7.05
N GLN A 77 14.77 -19.90 -6.36
CA GLN A 77 15.06 -19.06 -5.20
C GLN A 77 15.68 -17.76 -5.71
N MET A 78 15.16 -16.62 -5.26
CA MET A 78 15.66 -15.29 -5.60
C MET A 78 16.15 -14.62 -4.32
N PRO A 79 17.46 -14.36 -4.18
CA PRO A 79 17.99 -13.59 -3.07
C PRO A 79 17.59 -12.12 -3.23
N ILE A 80 17.00 -11.53 -2.19
CA ILE A 80 16.72 -10.10 -2.12
C ILE A 80 17.58 -9.50 -1.02
N ARG A 81 18.50 -8.63 -1.44
CA ARG A 81 19.27 -7.78 -0.52
C ARG A 81 18.48 -6.50 -0.23
N GLY A 82 18.36 -6.14 1.04
CA GLY A 82 17.69 -4.91 1.43
C GLY A 82 18.57 -3.67 1.32
N PHE A 83 17.94 -2.50 1.19
CA PHE A 83 18.60 -1.18 1.20
C PHE A 83 18.96 -0.70 2.61
N GLY A 84 18.44 -1.38 3.65
CA GLY A 84 18.63 -1.01 5.05
C GLY A 84 18.05 0.36 5.38
N LEU A 85 16.90 0.72 4.78
CA LEU A 85 16.18 1.93 5.14
C LEU A 85 15.62 1.82 6.57
N GLU A 86 15.56 2.94 7.28
CA GLU A 86 14.95 2.97 8.61
C GLU A 86 13.42 2.88 8.52
N PRO A 87 12.78 1.93 9.23
CA PRO A 87 11.32 1.84 9.25
C PRO A 87 10.66 3.07 9.86
N ILE A 88 9.73 3.69 9.13
CA ILE A 88 8.94 4.83 9.63
C ILE A 88 7.83 4.37 10.60
N SER A 89 7.23 3.22 10.33
CA SER A 89 6.19 2.63 11.18
C SER A 89 6.19 1.11 11.05
N TYR A 90 5.41 0.45 11.91
CA TYR A 90 5.33 -1.00 11.99
C TYR A 90 3.89 -1.50 11.90
N THR A 91 3.71 -2.67 11.30
CA THR A 91 2.43 -3.39 11.29
C THR A 91 2.10 -3.91 12.68
N LYS A 92 0.85 -4.35 12.90
CA LYS A 92 0.44 -5.02 14.14
C LYS A 92 1.29 -6.26 14.47
N SER A 93 1.80 -6.94 13.44
CA SER A 93 2.71 -8.09 13.58
C SER A 93 4.16 -7.72 13.87
N GLY A 94 4.49 -6.42 13.98
CA GLY A 94 5.84 -5.94 14.27
C GLY A 94 6.79 -5.92 13.07
N MET A 95 6.27 -6.06 11.85
CA MET A 95 7.06 -5.93 10.61
C MET A 95 7.13 -4.45 10.20
N PRO A 96 8.21 -3.97 9.56
CA PRO A 96 8.24 -2.65 8.94
C PRO A 96 7.05 -2.46 8.00
N ALA A 97 6.31 -1.37 8.15
CA ALA A 97 5.17 -1.09 7.28
C ALA A 97 5.66 -0.59 5.90
N ALA A 98 5.02 -1.09 4.83
CA ALA A 98 5.28 -0.69 3.44
C ALA A 98 3.97 -0.25 2.76
N ASP A 99 3.12 0.47 3.52
CA ASP A 99 1.89 1.05 3.01
C ASP A 99 2.13 2.38 2.29
N ALA A 100 1.09 2.89 1.62
CA ALA A 100 1.23 4.07 0.77
C ALA A 100 1.77 5.31 1.50
N LEU A 101 1.47 5.46 2.80
CA LEU A 101 1.94 6.61 3.58
C LEU A 101 3.42 6.50 3.89
N VAL A 102 3.88 5.31 4.32
CA VAL A 102 5.31 5.08 4.57
C VAL A 102 6.12 5.29 3.31
N ILE A 103 5.65 4.73 2.20
CA ILE A 103 6.38 4.82 0.93
C ILE A 103 6.40 6.25 0.41
N LYS A 104 5.31 7.01 0.56
CA LYS A 104 5.30 8.43 0.22
C LYS A 104 6.30 9.22 1.07
N ALA A 105 6.36 8.95 2.37
CA ALA A 105 7.32 9.61 3.26
C ALA A 105 8.79 9.23 2.96
N LEU A 106 9.03 8.02 2.48
CA LEU A 106 10.36 7.61 2.00
C LEU A 106 10.71 8.28 0.66
N ALA A 107 9.79 8.27 -0.29
CA ALA A 107 9.97 8.82 -1.63
C ALA A 107 10.19 10.33 -1.60
N GLY A 108 9.29 11.05 -0.94
CA GLY A 108 9.12 12.51 -1.04
C GLY A 108 7.79 12.88 -1.70
N ASP A 109 7.44 14.17 -1.66
CA ASP A 109 6.18 14.65 -2.26
C ASP A 109 6.26 14.77 -3.79
N ASP A 110 7.45 15.02 -4.33
CA ASP A 110 7.67 15.23 -5.76
C ASP A 110 9.14 14.93 -6.14
N PRO A 111 9.56 13.65 -6.13
CA PRO A 111 10.96 13.28 -6.37
C PRO A 111 11.48 13.65 -7.76
N GLU A 112 10.61 13.69 -8.77
CA GLU A 112 11.01 14.11 -10.12
C GLU A 112 11.48 15.56 -10.17
N ASN A 113 10.98 16.41 -9.26
CA ASN A 113 11.33 17.82 -9.16
C ASN A 113 12.17 18.15 -7.91
N GLY A 114 12.89 17.15 -7.36
CA GLY A 114 13.83 17.38 -6.27
C GLY A 114 13.24 17.44 -4.86
N LYS A 115 11.93 17.18 -4.69
CA LYS A 115 11.31 17.12 -3.35
C LYS A 115 11.37 15.69 -2.81
N TYR A 116 12.55 15.33 -2.33
CA TYR A 116 12.83 14.00 -1.81
C TYR A 116 12.38 13.82 -0.35
N GLY A 117 12.20 12.57 0.04
CA GLY A 117 11.83 12.16 1.39
C GLY A 117 12.97 11.51 2.17
N LYS A 118 12.61 10.75 3.20
CA LYS A 118 13.57 10.16 4.15
C LYS A 118 14.57 9.19 3.53
N ALA A 119 14.21 8.53 2.43
CA ALA A 119 15.13 7.62 1.76
C ALA A 119 16.34 8.39 1.20
N TYR A 120 16.12 9.54 0.57
CA TYR A 120 17.20 10.38 0.06
C TYR A 120 18.12 10.87 1.19
N GLU A 121 17.56 11.39 2.29
CA GLU A 121 18.33 11.85 3.46
C GLU A 121 19.28 10.76 3.98
N GLN A 122 18.78 9.53 4.06
CA GLN A 122 19.55 8.39 4.54
C GLN A 122 20.66 7.97 3.56
N PHE A 123 20.44 8.09 2.26
CA PHE A 123 21.45 7.77 1.25
C PHE A 123 22.50 8.88 1.13
N VAL A 124 22.11 10.15 1.22
CA VAL A 124 23.02 11.30 1.25
C VAL A 124 23.94 11.26 2.47
N SER A 125 23.42 10.90 3.65
CA SER A 125 24.28 10.73 4.84
C SER A 125 25.34 9.63 4.70
N ARG A 126 25.18 8.73 3.72
CA ARG A 126 26.14 7.67 3.35
C ARG A 126 27.04 8.07 2.16
N GLY A 127 26.95 9.31 1.69
CA GLY A 127 27.69 9.79 0.51
C GLY A 127 27.16 9.26 -0.83
N LYS A 128 25.92 8.79 -0.88
CA LYS A 128 25.29 8.13 -2.03
C LYS A 128 24.13 8.95 -2.59
N GLU A 129 24.41 10.18 -3.00
CA GLU A 129 23.37 11.12 -3.43
C GLU A 129 22.60 10.61 -4.65
N GLN A 130 23.29 10.10 -5.67
CA GLN A 130 22.64 9.62 -6.89
C GLN A 130 21.72 8.42 -6.62
N GLU A 131 22.13 7.49 -5.76
CA GLU A 131 21.29 6.38 -5.35
C GLU A 131 20.09 6.85 -4.51
N GLY A 132 20.26 7.89 -3.69
CA GLY A 132 19.17 8.57 -2.99
C GLY A 132 18.12 9.14 -3.93
N ILE A 133 18.54 9.80 -5.02
CA ILE A 133 17.63 10.32 -6.05
C ILE A 133 16.90 9.15 -6.73
N ASN A 134 17.65 8.13 -7.14
CA ASN A 134 17.10 6.98 -7.86
C ASN A 134 16.07 6.21 -7.02
N ILE A 135 16.35 5.98 -5.73
CA ILE A 135 15.41 5.26 -4.86
C ILE A 135 14.14 6.09 -4.61
N SER A 136 14.26 7.39 -4.41
CA SER A 136 13.10 8.26 -4.22
C SER A 136 12.16 8.24 -5.43
N ILE A 137 12.72 8.35 -6.65
CA ILE A 137 11.94 8.27 -7.90
C ILE A 137 11.34 6.86 -8.07
N ALA A 138 12.10 5.81 -7.78
CA ALA A 138 11.62 4.44 -7.89
C ALA A 138 10.44 4.15 -6.92
N LEU A 139 10.49 4.69 -5.70
CA LEU A 139 9.43 4.54 -4.71
C LEU A 139 8.14 5.27 -5.12
N ASP A 140 8.24 6.47 -5.68
CA ASP A 140 7.07 7.19 -6.19
C ASP A 140 6.45 6.46 -7.39
N ASN A 141 7.29 6.02 -8.34
CA ASN A 141 6.83 5.20 -9.46
C ASN A 141 6.15 3.90 -9.01
N TRP A 142 6.65 3.27 -7.95
CA TRP A 142 6.03 2.10 -7.37
C TRP A 142 4.65 2.39 -6.75
N LEU A 143 4.46 3.55 -6.09
CA LEU A 143 3.15 4.00 -5.63
C LEU A 143 2.17 4.18 -6.79
N GLN A 144 2.61 4.82 -7.87
CA GLN A 144 1.81 5.00 -9.07
C GLN A 144 1.41 3.64 -9.65
N PHE A 145 2.37 2.72 -9.79
CA PHE A 145 2.11 1.36 -10.23
C PHE A 145 1.05 0.65 -9.38
N LYS A 146 1.15 0.71 -8.04
CA LYS A 146 0.15 0.09 -7.16
C LYS A 146 -1.24 0.72 -7.32
N HIS A 147 -1.31 2.02 -7.52
CA HIS A 147 -2.58 2.71 -7.77
C HIS A 147 -3.21 2.23 -9.07
N ILE A 148 -2.42 2.15 -10.16
CA ILE A 148 -2.85 1.63 -11.45
C ILE A 148 -3.30 0.17 -11.33
N GLN A 149 -2.50 -0.67 -10.69
CA GLN A 149 -2.81 -2.08 -10.49
C GLN A 149 -4.11 -2.26 -9.70
N LYS A 150 -4.34 -1.46 -8.66
CA LYS A 150 -5.59 -1.45 -7.90
C LYS A 150 -6.76 -1.07 -8.80
N LEU A 151 -6.64 0.03 -9.55
CA LEU A 151 -7.71 0.48 -10.45
C LEU A 151 -8.08 -0.60 -11.48
N LEU A 152 -7.07 -1.23 -12.08
CA LEU A 152 -7.25 -2.28 -13.08
C LEU A 152 -7.86 -3.57 -12.49
N SER A 153 -7.26 -4.09 -11.42
CA SER A 153 -7.64 -5.40 -10.84
C SER A 153 -8.92 -5.34 -10.01
N THR A 154 -9.16 -4.23 -9.31
CA THR A 154 -10.29 -4.11 -8.39
C THR A 154 -11.54 -3.57 -9.07
N TYR A 155 -11.39 -2.70 -10.08
CA TYR A 155 -12.54 -2.04 -10.71
C TYR A 155 -12.70 -2.42 -12.17
N ILE A 156 -11.70 -2.18 -13.03
CA ILE A 156 -11.88 -2.31 -14.48
C ILE A 156 -12.11 -3.76 -14.92
N LYS A 157 -11.20 -4.68 -14.56
CA LYS A 157 -11.32 -6.11 -14.97
C LYS A 157 -12.60 -6.77 -14.44
N PRO A 158 -12.99 -6.58 -13.16
CA PRO A 158 -14.25 -7.13 -12.67
C PRO A 158 -15.49 -6.61 -13.38
N LEU A 159 -15.53 -5.33 -13.77
CA LEU A 159 -16.66 -4.78 -14.51
C LEU A 159 -16.79 -5.42 -15.90
N GLN A 160 -15.66 -5.58 -16.61
CA GLN A 160 -15.64 -6.23 -17.93
C GLN A 160 -16.06 -7.71 -17.87
N GLY A 161 -15.62 -8.43 -16.83
CA GLY A 161 -15.93 -9.86 -16.69
C GLY A 161 -17.34 -10.18 -16.19
N GLN A 162 -18.15 -9.18 -15.83
CA GLN A 162 -19.48 -9.38 -15.25
C GLN A 162 -20.59 -8.62 -15.99
N ILE A 163 -20.30 -8.22 -17.23
CA ILE A 163 -21.29 -7.63 -18.12
C ILE A 163 -22.18 -8.73 -18.70
N ASP A 164 -23.49 -8.48 -18.72
CA ASP A 164 -24.45 -9.35 -19.39
C ASP A 164 -24.48 -9.06 -20.92
N PRO A 165 -25.18 -9.90 -21.73
CA PRO A 165 -25.30 -9.67 -23.17
C PRO A 165 -25.97 -8.35 -23.57
N GLN A 166 -26.70 -7.70 -22.65
CA GLN A 166 -27.36 -6.41 -22.84
C GLN A 166 -26.47 -5.23 -22.41
N GLY A 167 -25.23 -5.48 -22.00
CA GLY A 167 -24.30 -4.44 -21.58
C GLY A 167 -24.50 -3.96 -20.14
N ARG A 168 -25.28 -4.67 -19.32
CA ARG A 168 -25.57 -4.29 -17.92
C ARG A 168 -24.74 -5.10 -16.93
N ILE A 169 -24.50 -4.50 -15.77
CA ILE A 169 -23.76 -5.12 -14.68
C ILE A 169 -24.70 -5.29 -13.50
N HIS A 170 -24.79 -6.52 -13.00
CA HIS A 170 -25.67 -6.88 -11.88
C HIS A 170 -24.84 -7.23 -10.66
N CYS A 171 -24.96 -6.43 -9.60
CA CYS A 171 -24.25 -6.70 -8.36
C CYS A 171 -25.10 -7.52 -7.37
N SER A 172 -24.44 -8.36 -6.57
CA SER A 172 -25.07 -9.05 -5.45
C SER A 172 -24.98 -8.21 -4.19
N MET A 173 -26.14 -7.84 -3.64
CA MET A 173 -26.24 -7.10 -2.37
C MET A 173 -26.36 -8.06 -1.18
N ASN A 174 -25.65 -7.77 -0.09
CA ASN A 174 -25.82 -8.43 1.19
C ASN A 174 -26.28 -7.41 2.23
N LEU A 175 -27.47 -7.66 2.78
CA LEU A 175 -28.14 -6.82 3.77
C LEU A 175 -27.77 -7.21 5.21
N ASN A 176 -27.24 -8.41 5.43
CA ASN A 176 -26.87 -8.91 6.75
C ASN A 176 -25.40 -8.63 7.04
N THR A 177 -25.08 -7.38 7.36
CA THR A 177 -23.74 -7.00 7.85
C THR A 177 -23.82 -6.59 9.32
N GLU A 178 -22.75 -6.81 10.07
CA GLU A 178 -22.68 -6.50 11.51
C GLU A 178 -23.01 -5.03 11.83
N THR A 179 -22.65 -4.11 10.93
CA THR A 179 -22.90 -2.66 11.09
C THR A 179 -24.29 -2.22 10.62
N GLY A 180 -25.04 -3.12 9.98
CA GLY A 180 -26.31 -2.79 9.30
C GLY A 180 -26.14 -2.09 7.94
N ARG A 181 -24.92 -1.78 7.50
CA ARG A 181 -24.68 -1.26 6.13
C ARG A 181 -24.96 -2.33 5.09
N ILE A 182 -25.49 -1.95 3.93
CA ILE A 182 -25.52 -2.85 2.77
C ILE A 182 -24.08 -3.10 2.34
N SER A 183 -23.75 -4.34 1.93
CA SER A 183 -22.49 -4.65 1.26
C SER A 183 -22.74 -5.15 -0.17
N CYS A 184 -21.81 -4.91 -1.08
CA CYS A 184 -21.95 -5.24 -2.50
C CYS A 184 -20.78 -6.08 -3.00
N LYS A 185 -21.07 -7.16 -3.73
CA LYS A 185 -20.07 -8.04 -4.34
C LYS A 185 -20.50 -8.50 -5.72
N LYS A 186 -19.53 -8.96 -6.52
CA LYS A 186 -19.73 -9.49 -7.87
C LYS A 186 -20.56 -8.53 -8.78
N PRO A 187 -19.97 -7.42 -9.26
CA PRO A 187 -18.75 -6.77 -8.78
C PRO A 187 -19.06 -5.84 -7.59
N ASN A 188 -18.03 -5.34 -6.90
CA ASN A 188 -18.23 -4.38 -5.81
C ASN A 188 -18.49 -2.98 -6.38
N LEU A 189 -19.77 -2.59 -6.45
CA LEU A 189 -20.21 -1.27 -6.92
C LEU A 189 -20.21 -0.18 -5.83
N GLN A 190 -19.97 -0.54 -4.56
CA GLN A 190 -19.91 0.43 -3.47
C GLN A 190 -18.57 1.14 -3.40
N ASN A 191 -17.47 0.39 -3.54
CA ASN A 191 -16.12 0.92 -3.32
C ASN A 191 -15.51 1.54 -4.59
N GLN A 192 -16.29 2.24 -5.41
CA GLN A 192 -15.75 2.90 -6.60
C GLN A 192 -14.76 4.01 -6.21
N PRO A 193 -13.68 4.23 -6.99
CA PRO A 193 -12.68 5.24 -6.65
C PRO A 193 -13.35 6.60 -6.43
N ALA A 194 -12.90 7.33 -5.40
CA ALA A 194 -13.37 8.69 -5.15
C ALA A 194 -13.04 9.58 -6.36
N LEU A 195 -13.84 10.63 -6.62
CA LEU A 195 -13.75 11.45 -7.83
C LEU A 195 -12.34 12.05 -8.03
N ASP A 196 -11.71 12.49 -6.96
CA ASP A 196 -10.34 13.03 -6.91
C ASP A 196 -9.27 11.97 -7.22
N LYS A 197 -9.57 10.69 -6.94
CA LYS A 197 -8.64 9.56 -7.11
C LYS A 197 -8.94 8.72 -8.35
N ASP A 198 -10.00 9.05 -9.09
CA ASP A 198 -10.45 8.34 -10.29
C ASP A 198 -9.68 8.80 -11.54
N ARG A 199 -8.35 8.64 -11.51
CA ARG A 199 -7.42 9.07 -12.59
C ARG A 199 -7.83 8.56 -13.97
N TYR A 200 -8.33 7.33 -14.05
CA TYR A 200 -8.76 6.69 -15.30
C TYR A 200 -10.26 6.83 -15.58
N LYS A 201 -10.98 7.63 -14.79
CA LYS A 201 -12.39 7.95 -15.01
C LYS A 201 -13.26 6.69 -15.08
N VAL A 202 -13.00 5.71 -14.22
CA VAL A 202 -13.76 4.45 -14.10
C VAL A 202 -15.25 4.74 -13.98
N ARG A 203 -15.64 5.80 -13.25
CA ARG A 203 -17.05 6.19 -13.10
C ARG A 203 -17.73 6.59 -14.41
N LYS A 204 -16.98 7.04 -15.42
CA LYS A 204 -17.53 7.38 -16.74
C LYS A 204 -17.94 6.16 -17.56
N ALA A 205 -17.53 4.95 -17.14
CA ALA A 205 -18.00 3.72 -17.76
C ALA A 205 -19.47 3.44 -17.43
N PHE A 206 -20.00 4.01 -16.35
CA PHE A 206 -21.41 3.90 -15.99
C PHE A 206 -22.20 4.97 -16.73
N VAL A 207 -22.94 4.55 -17.75
CA VAL A 207 -23.74 5.44 -18.60
C VAL A 207 -25.23 5.12 -18.46
N ALA A 208 -26.07 6.16 -18.57
CA ALA A 208 -27.50 5.96 -18.72
C ALA A 208 -27.83 5.47 -20.13
N GLU A 209 -28.95 4.76 -20.26
CA GLU A 209 -29.51 4.44 -21.56
C GLU A 209 -29.93 5.70 -22.33
N LYS A 210 -30.07 5.60 -23.66
CA LYS A 210 -30.46 6.73 -24.51
C LYS A 210 -31.78 7.33 -24.04
N GLY A 211 -31.80 8.66 -23.87
CA GLY A 211 -32.97 9.39 -23.37
C GLY A 211 -33.07 9.46 -21.83
N MET A 212 -32.19 8.76 -21.11
CA MET A 212 -32.16 8.73 -19.65
C MET A 212 -30.96 9.52 -19.09
N LYS A 213 -31.01 9.83 -17.79
CA LYS A 213 -29.90 10.44 -17.04
C LYS A 213 -29.66 9.66 -15.75
N LEU A 214 -28.39 9.58 -15.33
CA LEU A 214 -28.03 9.08 -14.00
C LEU A 214 -28.20 10.21 -12.99
N LEU A 215 -29.00 9.98 -11.95
CA LEU A 215 -29.13 10.85 -10.79
C LEU A 215 -28.30 10.29 -9.65
N VAL A 216 -27.46 11.13 -9.05
CA VAL A 216 -26.71 10.77 -7.84
C VAL A 216 -27.27 11.58 -6.68
N ALA A 217 -27.69 10.90 -5.63
CA ALA A 217 -28.12 11.50 -4.37
C ALA A 217 -27.28 10.89 -3.25
N ASP A 218 -26.56 11.74 -2.49
CA ASP A 218 -25.67 11.33 -1.42
C ASP A 218 -26.00 12.10 -0.13
N TYR A 219 -25.86 11.42 1.01
CA TYR A 219 -26.05 12.05 2.31
C TYR A 219 -24.75 12.70 2.77
N GLY A 220 -24.65 14.02 2.61
CA GLY A 220 -23.48 14.79 3.03
C GLY A 220 -23.14 14.58 4.51
N GLN A 221 -22.04 13.87 4.77
CA GLN A 221 -21.47 13.62 6.10
C GLN A 221 -22.48 12.99 7.10
N LEU A 222 -23.32 12.06 6.63
CA LEU A 222 -24.37 11.41 7.44
C LEU A 222 -23.88 10.93 8.82
N GLU A 223 -22.75 10.23 8.85
CA GLU A 223 -22.21 9.63 10.08
C GLU A 223 -21.83 10.68 11.13
N LEU A 224 -21.23 11.80 10.70
CA LEU A 224 -20.91 12.90 11.60
C LEU A 224 -22.16 13.62 12.09
N ARG A 225 -23.20 13.72 11.26
CA ARG A 225 -24.50 14.28 11.67
C ARG A 225 -25.19 13.40 12.70
N ILE A 226 -25.16 12.08 12.51
CA ILE A 226 -25.67 11.11 13.48
C ILE A 226 -24.88 11.22 14.78
N MET A 227 -23.54 11.29 14.72
CA MET A 227 -22.69 11.47 15.90
C MET A 227 -23.02 12.77 16.65
N ALA A 228 -23.14 13.90 15.95
CA ALA A 228 -23.51 15.18 16.53
C ALA A 228 -24.86 15.10 17.27
N HIS A 229 -25.84 14.40 16.67
CA HIS A 229 -27.15 14.18 17.27
C HIS A 229 -27.07 13.28 18.51
N MET A 230 -26.41 12.12 18.41
CA MET A 230 -26.29 11.15 19.51
C MET A 230 -25.53 11.71 20.71
N THR A 231 -24.45 12.46 20.46
CA THR A 231 -23.63 13.07 21.52
C THR A 231 -24.21 14.38 22.04
N LYS A 232 -25.22 14.94 21.36
CA LYS A 232 -25.78 16.28 21.60
C LYS A 232 -24.70 17.38 21.62
N CYS A 233 -23.63 17.19 20.85
CA CYS A 233 -22.51 18.13 20.81
C CYS A 233 -22.94 19.43 20.13
N LYS A 234 -23.11 20.50 20.93
CA LYS A 234 -23.63 21.80 20.45
C LYS A 234 -22.78 22.38 19.33
N SER A 235 -21.45 22.34 19.47
CA SER A 235 -20.52 22.86 18.45
C SER A 235 -20.66 22.13 17.11
N MET A 236 -20.80 20.80 17.12
CA MET A 236 -21.03 20.02 15.90
C MET A 236 -22.40 20.34 15.28
N ILE A 237 -23.45 20.40 16.09
CA ILE A 237 -24.81 20.69 15.62
C ILE A 237 -24.87 22.08 14.99
N GLU A 238 -24.29 23.09 15.63
CA GLU A 238 -24.23 24.46 15.12
C GLU A 238 -23.41 24.53 13.83
N ALA A 239 -22.25 23.86 13.77
CA ALA A 239 -21.44 23.78 12.56
C ALA A 239 -22.23 23.23 11.36
N PHE A 240 -23.02 22.17 11.58
CA PHE A 240 -23.87 21.60 10.53
C PHE A 240 -25.07 22.48 10.16
N LYS A 241 -25.66 23.21 11.11
CA LYS A 241 -26.76 24.15 10.85
C LYS A 241 -26.32 25.36 10.02
N LEU A 242 -25.08 25.80 10.22
CA LEU A 242 -24.48 26.92 9.49
C LEU A 242 -24.07 26.56 8.05
N GLY A 243 -24.33 25.33 7.59
CA GLY A 243 -24.03 24.89 6.23
C GLY A 243 -22.53 24.74 5.93
N GLY A 244 -21.68 24.73 6.96
CA GLY A 244 -20.24 24.60 6.80
C GLY A 244 -19.80 23.14 6.63
N ASP A 245 -18.71 22.93 5.88
CA ASP A 245 -17.97 21.68 5.94
C ASP A 245 -17.33 21.55 7.33
N PHE A 246 -17.69 20.48 8.04
CA PHE A 246 -17.16 20.21 9.37
C PHE A 246 -15.64 20.04 9.37
N HIS A 247 -15.06 19.49 8.28
CA HIS A 247 -13.62 19.26 8.18
C HIS A 247 -12.78 20.54 8.26
N SER A 248 -13.29 21.65 7.72
CA SER A 248 -12.59 22.94 7.74
C SER A 248 -12.58 23.58 9.13
N ARG A 249 -13.55 23.27 9.99
CA ARG A 249 -13.68 23.90 11.33
C ARG A 249 -12.91 23.15 12.41
N THR A 250 -12.77 21.83 12.30
CA THR A 250 -12.01 21.02 13.28
C THR A 250 -10.50 21.02 13.06
N ALA A 251 -10.01 21.41 11.88
CA ALA A 251 -8.57 21.52 11.61
C ALA A 251 -7.91 22.80 12.17
N LEU A 252 -8.71 23.73 12.70
CA LEU A 252 -8.25 24.99 13.29
C LEU A 252 -8.20 24.95 14.84
N GLY A 253 -8.28 23.76 15.44
CA GLY A 253 -8.27 23.54 16.89
C GLY A 253 -7.03 22.81 17.37
#